data_AF-A0A2V9JHB4-F1
#
_entry.id   AF-A0A2V9JHB4-F1
#
_cell.length_a   1.000
_cell.length_b   1.000
_cell.length_c   1.000
_cell.angle_alpha   90.00
_cell.angle_beta   90.00
_cell.angle_gamma   90.00
#
_symmetry.space_group_name_H-M   'P 1'
#
loop_
_entity.id
_entity.type
_entity.pdbx_description
1 polymer ?
#
loop_
_entity_poly.entity_id
_entity_poly.type
_entity_poly.pdbx_seq_one_letter_code
_entity_poly.pdbx_strand_id
1 'polypeptide(L)'
;MVYVQENRRAEVGSAQSASQKENAPKGKQPAGKTKAWKVQNAMSAAPRAIAKNATIVDQPGKEGGEMLVIRKGTNDWTCMPDDPSTPANDPMCLDKNAADWAKAWKSHTEPHLMLFGVKLDPSVYSSDANSGTPWIMWAGTHYEHLMIPVK
;
A
#
# COMPACT_ATOMS: atom_id res chain seq x y z
N MET A 1 10.63 40.42 -56.69
CA MET A 1 10.91 41.14 -55.43
C MET A 1 11.68 40.21 -54.53
N VAL A 2 12.87 40.63 -54.13
CA VAL A 2 13.81 39.90 -53.27
C VAL A 2 13.83 40.67 -51.95
N TYR A 3 13.72 40.01 -50.79
CA TYR A 3 14.24 40.56 -49.54
C TYR A 3 14.78 39.42 -48.67
N VAL A 4 16.11 39.43 -48.52
CA VAL A 4 16.94 38.69 -47.56
C VAL A 4 17.57 39.75 -46.65
N GLN A 5 17.45 39.60 -45.32
CA GLN A 5 18.25 40.21 -44.23
C GLN A 5 17.60 39.75 -42.90
N GLU A 6 18.14 38.91 -42.02
CA GLU A 6 19.44 38.77 -41.34
C GLU A 6 19.61 39.62 -40.05
N ASN A 7 19.59 38.91 -38.90
CA ASN A 7 20.26 39.13 -37.60
C ASN A 7 20.33 40.53 -36.93
N ARG A 8 19.82 40.62 -35.68
CA ARG A 8 20.60 41.15 -34.52
C ARG A 8 20.04 40.76 -33.13
N ARG A 9 20.97 40.39 -32.24
CA ARG A 9 20.85 40.07 -30.80
C ARG A 9 20.78 41.33 -29.92
N ALA A 10 20.34 41.14 -28.66
CA ALA A 10 20.49 41.94 -27.40
C ALA A 10 19.11 42.31 -26.80
N GLU A 11 18.77 42.11 -25.52
CA GLU A 11 19.58 42.21 -24.31
C GLU A 11 19.24 41.17 -23.22
N VAL A 12 20.30 40.76 -22.53
CA VAL A 12 20.33 40.12 -21.22
C VAL A 12 20.26 41.22 -20.16
N GLY A 13 19.38 41.09 -19.16
CA GLY A 13 19.32 41.96 -17.98
C GLY A 13 19.00 41.15 -16.73
N SER A 14 19.99 40.96 -15.86
CA SER A 14 19.97 40.22 -14.61
C SER A 14 19.90 41.18 -13.41
N ALA A 15 19.05 40.90 -12.42
CA ALA A 15 19.26 41.10 -10.96
C ALA A 15 17.97 40.63 -10.23
N GLN A 16 17.96 39.47 -9.55
CA GLN A 16 18.18 39.29 -8.08
C GLN A 16 17.23 40.14 -7.22
N SER A 17 16.56 39.70 -6.15
CA SER A 17 16.38 38.44 -5.43
C SER A 17 15.26 38.73 -4.39
N ALA A 18 14.39 37.78 -4.06
CA ALA A 18 13.57 37.89 -2.84
C ALA A 18 13.25 36.49 -2.32
N SER A 19 13.95 36.17 -1.23
CA SER A 19 13.93 34.92 -0.49
C SER A 19 12.54 34.60 0.09
N GLN A 20 12.17 33.32 -0.02
CA GLN A 20 11.56 32.48 1.01
C GLN A 20 10.58 33.11 2.00
N LYS A 21 9.33 32.61 1.99
CA LYS A 21 8.66 32.22 3.25
C LYS A 21 8.07 30.83 3.11
N GLU A 22 8.93 29.88 3.41
CA GLU A 22 8.63 28.49 3.71
C GLU A 22 7.97 28.44 5.11
N ASN A 23 6.64 28.28 5.15
CA ASN A 23 5.94 27.94 6.40
C ASN A 23 5.76 26.42 6.47
N ALA A 24 6.82 25.72 6.83
CA ALA A 24 6.79 24.31 7.18
C ALA A 24 6.37 24.13 8.66
N PRO A 25 5.38 23.27 8.98
CA PRO A 25 5.26 22.77 10.34
C PRO A 25 6.41 21.79 10.56
N LYS A 26 7.30 22.15 11.50
CA LYS A 26 8.45 21.34 11.93
C LYS A 26 7.98 20.07 12.64
N GLY A 27 7.92 18.97 11.90
CA GLY A 27 8.03 17.61 12.44
C GLY A 27 9.32 16.99 11.93
N LYS A 28 10.28 16.69 12.80
CA LYS A 28 11.54 16.02 12.46
C LYS A 28 11.22 14.67 11.81
N GLN A 29 11.40 14.53 10.50
CA GLN A 29 11.32 13.24 9.81
C GLN A 29 12.59 12.45 10.10
N PRO A 30 12.51 11.20 10.60
CA PRO A 30 13.69 10.39 10.93
C PRO A 30 14.34 9.83 9.66
N ALA A 31 15.61 9.42 9.81
CA ALA A 31 16.54 8.97 8.78
C ALA A 31 15.91 8.01 7.75
N GLY A 32 15.60 8.59 6.60
CA GLY A 32 14.90 7.98 5.48
C GLY A 32 14.50 9.15 4.58
N LYS A 33 14.69 9.01 3.28
CA LYS A 33 14.54 10.09 2.29
C LYS A 33 13.27 10.95 2.48
N THR A 34 13.29 12.20 1.99
CA THR A 34 12.20 13.18 2.16
C THR A 34 10.84 12.67 1.66
N LYS A 35 9.73 13.19 2.20
CA LYS A 35 8.37 12.85 1.72
C LYS A 35 8.22 12.99 0.20
N ALA A 36 8.81 14.03 -0.38
CA ALA A 36 8.78 14.27 -1.83
C ALA A 36 9.48 13.16 -2.62
N TRP A 37 10.66 12.72 -2.15
CA TRP A 37 11.35 11.56 -2.74
C TRP A 37 10.49 10.30 -2.63
N LYS A 38 9.88 10.04 -1.47
CA LYS A 38 9.04 8.84 -1.25
C LYS A 38 7.87 8.79 -2.21
N VAL A 39 7.21 9.92 -2.45
CA VAL A 39 6.14 10.01 -3.43
C VAL A 39 6.64 9.71 -4.85
N GLN A 40 7.77 10.29 -5.26
CA GLN A 40 8.31 10.06 -6.60
C GLN A 40 8.75 8.61 -6.82
N ASN A 41 9.41 8.03 -5.82
CA ASN A 41 9.87 6.65 -5.86
C ASN A 41 8.70 5.65 -5.87
N ALA A 42 7.67 5.87 -5.04
CA ALA A 42 6.44 5.07 -5.10
C ALA A 42 5.73 5.19 -6.45
N MET A 43 5.82 6.35 -7.12
CA MET A 43 5.23 6.54 -8.44
C MET A 43 5.94 5.78 -9.57
N SER A 44 7.19 5.32 -9.37
CA SER A 44 7.89 4.50 -10.36
C SER A 44 7.48 3.02 -10.34
N ALA A 45 6.75 2.58 -9.32
CA ALA A 45 6.34 1.18 -9.18
C ALA A 45 5.22 0.72 -10.14
N ALA A 46 4.53 1.65 -10.82
CA ALA A 46 3.49 1.33 -11.79
C ALA A 46 3.42 2.36 -12.92
N PRO A 47 2.77 2.02 -14.05
CA PRO A 47 2.49 2.98 -15.11
C PRO A 47 1.76 4.22 -14.60
N ARG A 48 2.00 5.38 -15.22
CA ARG A 48 1.42 6.67 -14.80
C ARG A 48 -0.11 6.66 -14.68
N ALA A 49 -0.79 5.87 -15.52
CA ALA A 49 -2.24 5.71 -15.48
C ALA A 49 -2.76 5.18 -14.13
N ILE A 50 -1.95 4.37 -13.43
CA ILE A 50 -2.25 3.78 -12.13
C ILE A 50 -1.66 4.66 -11.02
N ALA A 51 -0.34 4.88 -11.08
CA ALA A 51 0.43 5.50 -10.00
C ALA A 51 0.04 6.95 -9.70
N LYS A 52 -0.54 7.69 -10.65
CA LYS A 52 -0.98 9.08 -10.44
C LYS A 52 -2.14 9.18 -9.44
N ASN A 53 -3.06 8.23 -9.51
CA ASN A 53 -4.28 8.21 -8.68
C ASN A 53 -4.19 7.22 -7.52
N ALA A 54 -3.08 6.47 -7.40
CA ALA A 54 -2.83 5.54 -6.31
C ALA A 54 -2.64 6.24 -4.96
N THR A 55 -3.13 5.58 -3.91
CA THR A 55 -2.79 5.92 -2.54
C THR A 55 -1.33 5.57 -2.31
N ILE A 56 -0.55 6.50 -1.78
CA ILE A 56 0.84 6.24 -1.42
C ILE A 56 0.95 6.13 0.09
N VAL A 57 1.47 5.00 0.53
CA VAL A 57 1.75 4.70 1.92
C VAL A 57 3.25 4.51 2.12
N ASP A 58 3.75 4.98 3.25
CA ASP A 58 5.14 4.85 3.66
C ASP A 58 5.25 3.69 4.65
N GLN A 59 6.33 2.92 4.53
CA GLN A 59 6.61 1.85 5.48
C GLN A 59 6.88 2.46 6.86
N PRO A 60 6.43 1.80 7.94
CA PRO A 60 6.74 2.25 9.28
C PRO A 60 8.27 2.22 9.48
N GLY A 61 8.83 3.25 10.12
CA GLY A 61 10.27 3.27 10.46
C GLY A 61 10.68 2.24 11.54
N LYS A 62 9.76 1.38 11.97
CA LYS A 62 9.95 0.27 12.90
C LYS A 62 9.16 -0.94 12.40
N GLU A 63 9.75 -2.10 12.51
CA GLU A 63 9.10 -3.38 12.18
C GLU A 63 7.78 -3.52 12.97
N GLY A 64 6.71 -3.92 12.29
CA GLY A 64 5.36 -4.06 12.87
C GLY A 64 4.58 -2.75 13.11
N GLY A 65 5.11 -1.59 12.70
CA GLY A 65 4.38 -0.33 12.79
C GLY A 65 3.25 -0.19 11.75
N GLU A 66 2.38 0.80 11.94
CA GLU A 66 1.32 1.10 10.98
C GLU A 66 1.86 1.81 9.73
N MET A 67 1.29 1.47 8.58
CA MET A 67 1.60 2.14 7.30
C MET A 67 1.10 3.57 7.33
N LEU A 68 1.97 4.55 7.04
CA LEU A 68 1.60 5.97 7.04
C LEU A 68 1.12 6.41 5.66
N VAL A 69 -0.13 6.85 5.52
CA VAL A 69 -0.62 7.44 4.26
C VAL A 69 0.06 8.80 4.03
N ILE A 70 0.95 8.87 3.04
CA ILE A 70 1.65 10.12 2.66
C ILE A 70 0.97 10.87 1.51
N ARG A 71 0.15 10.18 0.71
CA ARG A 71 -0.74 10.78 -0.30
C ARG A 71 -1.99 9.92 -0.46
N LYS A 72 -3.17 10.52 -0.30
CA LYS A 72 -4.43 9.81 -0.58
C LYS A 72 -4.66 9.69 -2.09
N GLY A 73 -5.05 8.50 -2.53
CA GLY A 73 -5.44 8.22 -3.91
C GLY A 73 -6.95 8.26 -4.13
N THR A 74 -7.34 8.16 -5.39
CA THR A 74 -8.71 8.10 -5.89
C THR A 74 -9.04 6.81 -6.63
N ASN A 75 -8.09 5.87 -6.72
CA ASN A 75 -8.31 4.53 -7.27
C ASN A 75 -7.97 3.44 -6.23
N ASP A 76 -8.19 2.18 -6.61
CA ASP A 76 -8.01 1.00 -5.75
C ASP A 76 -6.57 0.46 -5.71
N TRP A 77 -5.58 1.32 -5.99
CA TRP A 77 -4.17 0.96 -5.96
C TRP A 77 -3.46 1.61 -4.79
N THR A 78 -2.56 0.86 -4.19
CA THR A 78 -1.71 1.30 -3.09
C THR A 78 -0.24 1.11 -3.47
N CYS A 79 0.51 2.20 -3.49
CA CYS A 79 1.92 2.21 -3.83
C CYS A 79 2.79 2.53 -2.61
N MET A 80 3.93 1.89 -2.53
CA MET A 80 4.91 2.01 -1.45
C MET A 80 6.25 2.40 -2.04
N PRO A 81 6.96 3.37 -1.42
CA PRO A 81 8.33 3.64 -1.77
C PRO A 81 9.21 2.46 -1.37
N ASP A 82 10.37 2.43 -1.98
CA ASP A 82 11.52 1.62 -1.59
C ASP A 82 11.94 1.90 -0.14
N ASP A 83 12.45 0.85 0.52
CA ASP A 83 13.12 0.98 1.80
C ASP A 83 14.61 1.30 1.55
N PRO A 84 15.12 2.49 1.93
CA PRO A 84 16.53 2.83 1.72
C PRO A 84 17.53 1.91 2.45
N SER A 85 17.06 1.01 3.32
CA SER A 85 17.88 -0.01 3.96
C SER A 85 18.20 -1.21 3.04
N THR A 86 17.43 -1.41 1.95
CA THR A 86 17.68 -2.48 0.98
C THR A 86 18.73 -2.07 -0.06
N PRO A 87 19.56 -3.01 -0.55
CA PRO A 87 20.57 -2.69 -1.57
C PRO A 87 19.98 -2.34 -2.94
N ALA A 88 18.79 -2.85 -3.23
CA ALA A 88 18.07 -2.65 -4.47
C ALA A 88 16.93 -1.64 -4.27
N ASN A 89 16.55 -0.98 -5.36
CA ASN A 89 15.45 -0.03 -5.38
C ASN A 89 14.17 -0.74 -5.81
N ASP A 90 13.32 -1.04 -4.83
CA ASP A 90 12.25 -2.03 -4.93
C ASP A 90 10.85 -1.44 -4.65
N PRO A 91 10.46 -0.31 -5.29
CA PRO A 91 9.15 0.27 -5.03
C PRO A 91 8.06 -0.65 -5.58
N MET A 92 6.94 -0.75 -4.86
CA MET A 92 5.86 -1.68 -5.21
C MET A 92 4.51 -0.98 -5.25
N CYS A 93 3.66 -1.35 -6.22
CA CYS A 93 2.26 -0.98 -6.26
C CYS A 93 1.41 -2.24 -6.25
N LEU A 94 0.48 -2.31 -5.31
CA LEU A 94 -0.47 -3.39 -5.15
C LEU A 94 -1.86 -2.90 -5.53
N ASP A 95 -2.56 -3.66 -6.35
CA ASP A 95 -4.01 -3.50 -6.47
C ASP A 95 -4.71 -4.01 -5.20
N LYS A 96 -6.02 -3.82 -5.14
CA LYS A 96 -6.84 -4.27 -4.02
C LYS A 96 -6.65 -5.77 -3.70
N ASN A 97 -6.67 -6.64 -4.71
CA ASN A 97 -6.58 -8.09 -4.49
C ASN A 97 -5.19 -8.47 -4.00
N ALA A 98 -4.14 -7.87 -4.57
CA ALA A 98 -2.76 -8.07 -4.16
C ALA A 98 -2.51 -7.54 -2.74
N ALA A 99 -3.13 -6.41 -2.37
CA ALA A 99 -3.07 -5.87 -1.01
C ALA A 99 -3.78 -6.78 0.00
N ASP A 100 -4.95 -7.30 -0.34
CA ASP A 100 -5.70 -8.26 0.48
C ASP A 100 -4.92 -9.57 0.64
N TRP A 101 -4.31 -10.08 -0.43
CA TRP A 101 -3.40 -11.22 -0.38
C TRP A 101 -2.18 -10.96 0.49
N ALA A 102 -1.50 -9.82 0.31
CA ALA A 102 -0.32 -9.46 1.10
C ALA A 102 -0.64 -9.31 2.59
N LYS A 103 -1.85 -8.85 2.91
CA LYS A 103 -2.35 -8.82 4.29
C LYS A 103 -2.53 -10.23 4.84
N ALA A 104 -3.20 -11.12 4.10
CA ALA A 104 -3.42 -12.51 4.51
C ALA A 104 -2.09 -13.26 4.69
N TRP A 105 -1.15 -13.06 3.78
CA TRP A 105 0.20 -13.63 3.88
C TRP A 105 0.92 -13.12 5.13
N LYS A 106 0.89 -11.81 5.41
CA LYS A 106 1.55 -11.24 6.61
C LYS A 106 0.87 -11.61 7.93
N SER A 107 -0.45 -11.81 7.95
CA SER A 107 -1.18 -12.06 9.19
C SER A 107 -1.10 -13.51 9.67
N HIS A 108 -0.51 -14.42 8.87
CA HIS A 108 -0.43 -15.86 9.15
C HIS A 108 -1.75 -16.44 9.66
N THR A 109 -2.87 -15.91 9.17
CA THR A 109 -4.20 -16.38 9.60
C THR A 109 -4.43 -17.74 8.97
N GLU A 110 -4.69 -18.77 9.79
CA GLU A 110 -4.90 -20.13 9.29
C GLU A 110 -6.08 -20.14 8.29
N PRO A 111 -5.86 -20.57 7.04
CA PRO A 111 -6.93 -20.75 6.10
C PRO A 111 -7.87 -21.84 6.59
N HIS A 112 -9.18 -21.64 6.42
CA HIS A 112 -10.20 -22.61 6.79
C HIS A 112 -11.23 -22.75 5.69
N LEU A 113 -11.72 -23.95 5.48
CA LEU A 113 -12.88 -24.22 4.63
C LEU A 113 -14.15 -24.16 5.47
N MET A 114 -15.19 -23.56 4.91
CA MET A 114 -16.52 -23.52 5.52
C MET A 114 -17.47 -24.39 4.70
N LEU A 115 -17.99 -25.46 5.33
CA LEU A 115 -18.96 -26.34 4.70
C LEU A 115 -20.36 -26.02 5.24
N PHE A 116 -21.19 -25.45 4.37
CA PHE A 116 -22.58 -25.07 4.66
C PHE A 116 -23.56 -26.13 4.15
N GLY A 117 -24.75 -26.21 4.76
CA GLY A 117 -25.86 -27.01 4.25
C GLY A 117 -25.72 -28.53 4.41
N VAL A 118 -24.72 -28.98 5.15
CA VAL A 118 -24.57 -30.37 5.57
C VAL A 118 -25.18 -30.54 6.97
N LYS A 119 -25.81 -31.69 7.22
CA LYS A 119 -26.23 -32.04 8.59
C LYS A 119 -24.98 -32.39 9.39
N LEU A 120 -24.75 -31.66 10.48
CA LEU A 120 -23.59 -31.86 11.34
C LEU A 120 -24.00 -32.67 12.58
N ASP A 121 -23.18 -33.66 12.93
CA ASP A 121 -23.40 -34.49 14.11
C ASP A 121 -22.52 -33.96 15.26
N PRO A 122 -23.10 -33.43 16.35
CA PRO A 122 -22.35 -32.94 17.51
C PRO A 122 -21.58 -34.05 18.27
N SER A 123 -21.86 -35.33 18.00
CA SER A 123 -21.07 -36.44 18.53
C SER A 123 -19.75 -36.66 17.78
N VAL A 124 -19.64 -36.13 16.55
CA VAL A 124 -18.45 -36.26 15.68
C VAL A 124 -17.61 -34.99 15.71
N TYR A 125 -18.24 -33.82 15.66
CA TYR A 125 -17.56 -32.52 15.59
C TYR A 125 -17.86 -31.68 16.83
N SER A 126 -16.80 -31.17 17.46
CA SER A 126 -16.91 -30.24 18.59
C SER A 126 -17.41 -28.87 18.13
N SER A 127 -17.95 -28.05 19.04
CA SER A 127 -18.21 -26.63 18.82
C SER A 127 -17.06 -25.72 19.29
N ASP A 128 -15.96 -26.30 19.79
CA ASP A 128 -14.78 -25.56 20.23
C ASP A 128 -13.88 -25.19 19.03
N ALA A 129 -13.74 -23.89 18.77
CA ALA A 129 -12.89 -23.38 17.69
C ALA A 129 -11.38 -23.59 17.92
N ASN A 130 -10.97 -23.93 19.14
CA ASN A 130 -9.56 -24.15 19.49
C ASN A 130 -9.18 -25.64 19.53
N SER A 131 -10.09 -26.55 19.15
CA SER A 131 -9.84 -27.99 19.21
C SER A 131 -8.73 -28.46 18.26
N GLY A 132 -8.35 -27.64 17.28
CA GLY A 132 -7.37 -27.99 16.24
C GLY A 132 -7.87 -29.04 15.24
N THR A 133 -9.16 -29.39 15.30
CA THR A 133 -9.88 -30.31 14.43
C THR A 133 -11.07 -29.58 13.79
N PRO A 134 -11.76 -30.17 12.79
CA PRO A 134 -12.98 -29.55 12.28
C PRO A 134 -14.02 -29.32 13.38
N TRP A 135 -14.61 -28.13 13.41
CA TRP A 135 -15.58 -27.74 14.45
C TRP A 135 -16.85 -27.14 13.85
N ILE A 136 -17.97 -27.30 14.56
CA ILE A 136 -19.25 -26.72 14.21
C ILE A 136 -19.28 -25.28 14.72
N MET A 137 -19.25 -24.32 13.81
CA MET A 137 -19.54 -22.93 14.16
C MET A 137 -21.06 -22.74 14.24
N TRP A 138 -21.52 -22.07 15.29
CA TRP A 138 -22.94 -21.79 15.55
C TRP A 138 -23.81 -23.06 15.67
N ALA A 139 -23.29 -24.08 16.34
CA ALA A 139 -23.98 -25.34 16.60
C ALA A 139 -25.41 -25.15 17.12
N GLY A 140 -26.37 -25.90 16.56
CA GLY A 140 -27.77 -25.84 16.95
C GLY A 140 -28.56 -24.66 16.35
N THR A 141 -27.97 -23.87 15.46
CA THR A 141 -28.65 -22.81 14.72
C THR A 141 -28.85 -23.18 13.26
N HIS A 142 -29.78 -22.52 12.57
CA HIS A 142 -29.96 -22.67 11.11
C HIS A 142 -28.75 -22.22 10.27
N TYR A 143 -27.76 -21.59 10.90
CA TYR A 143 -26.53 -21.14 10.27
C TYR A 143 -25.34 -22.05 10.59
N GLU A 144 -25.58 -23.22 11.20
CA GLU A 144 -24.49 -24.14 11.52
C GLU A 144 -23.67 -24.50 10.27
N HIS A 145 -22.36 -24.48 10.42
CA HIS A 145 -21.42 -24.85 9.37
C HIS A 145 -20.16 -25.46 9.96
N LEU A 146 -19.53 -26.34 9.20
CA LEU A 146 -18.29 -26.99 9.60
C LEU A 146 -17.12 -26.14 9.16
N MET A 147 -16.31 -25.73 10.12
CA MET A 147 -15.04 -25.06 9.90
C MET A 147 -13.93 -26.12 9.86
N ILE A 148 -13.16 -26.17 8.78
CA ILE A 148 -12.08 -27.13 8.60
C ILE A 148 -10.77 -26.36 8.44
N PRO A 149 -9.87 -26.39 9.45
CA PRO A 149 -8.51 -25.88 9.29
C PRO A 149 -7.79 -26.53 8.12
N VAL A 150 -7.08 -25.73 7.34
CA VAL A 150 -6.15 -26.20 6.31
C VAL A 150 -4.74 -25.91 6.80
N LYS A 151 -4.03 -26.96 7.22
CA LYS A 151 -2.60 -26.91 7.60
C LYS A 151 -1.74 -27.41 6.46
#